data_AF-A0AAW6SA82-F1
#
_entry.id   AF-A0AAW6SA82-F1
#
_cell.length_a   1.000
_cell.length_b   1.000
_cell.length_c   1.000
_cell.angle_alpha   90.00
_cell.angle_beta   90.00
_cell.angle_gamma   90.00
#
_symmetry.space_group_name_H-M   'P 1'
#
loop_
_entity.id
_entity.type
_entity.pdbx_description
1 polymer ?
#
loop_
_entity_poly.entity_id
_entity_poly.type
_entity_poly.pdbx_seq_one_letter_code
_entity_poly.pdbx_strand_id
1 'polypeptide(L)' 'MDYHIEDITAFDNDNGSGIIARVVFHYETHLKSVSVNVHLPLDKEASLSVIESRVFDEAKKQLAALASAF' A
#
# COMPACT_ATOMS: atom_id res chain seq x y z
N MET A 1 -14.09 -7.16 -6.89
CA MET A 1 -12.63 -7.08 -6.75
C MET A 1 -12.44 -6.55 -5.35
N ASP A 2 -11.94 -7.42 -4.48
CA ASP A 2 -11.78 -7.10 -3.07
C ASP A 2 -10.31 -6.82 -2.81
N TYR A 3 -10.03 -6.02 -1.78
CA TYR A 3 -8.67 -5.73 -1.38
C TYR A 3 -8.53 -5.73 0.13
N HIS A 4 -7.32 -6.04 0.57
CA HIS A 4 -6.94 -5.98 1.97
C HIS A 4 -5.68 -5.13 2.11
N ILE A 5 -5.63 -4.31 3.15
CA ILE A 5 -4.43 -3.58 3.54
C ILE A 5 -3.88 -4.28 4.78
N GLU A 6 -2.61 -4.63 4.72
CA GLU A 6 -1.92 -5.44 5.71
C GLU A 6 -0.60 -4.78 6.09
N ASP A 7 -0.04 -5.18 7.22
CA ASP A 7 1.33 -4.88 7.65
C ASP A 7 1.67 -3.38 7.69
N ILE A 8 0.69 -2.50 7.97
CA ILE A 8 0.92 -1.05 8.12
C ILE A 8 1.86 -0.82 9.31
N THR A 9 3.09 -0.41 9.02
CA THR A 9 4.14 -0.18 10.01
C THR A 9 4.75 1.19 9.78
N ALA A 10 4.69 2.05 10.79
CA ALA A 10 5.42 3.31 10.83
C ALA A 10 6.83 3.08 11.41
N PHE A 11 7.84 3.72 10.84
CA PHE A 11 9.20 3.70 11.35
C PHE A 11 9.80 5.11 11.35
N ASP A 12 10.65 5.38 12.34
CA ASP A 12 11.39 6.61 12.53
C ASP A 12 12.69 6.26 13.26
N ASN A 13 13.76 5.99 12.49
CA ASN A 13 15.04 5.53 13.01
C ASN A 13 16.22 6.07 12.18
N ASP A 14 17.45 5.67 12.52
CA ASP A 14 18.68 6.14 11.85
C ASP A 14 18.73 5.81 10.34
N ASN A 15 17.93 4.85 9.87
CA ASN A 15 17.82 4.49 8.46
C ASN A 15 16.73 5.29 7.71
N GLY A 16 16.08 6.24 8.38
CA GLY A 16 15.06 7.12 7.83
C GLY A 16 13.72 6.99 8.52
N SER A 17 12.70 7.61 7.92
CA SER A 17 11.35 7.59 8.43
C SER A 17 10.33 7.38 7.31
N GLY A 18 9.26 6.68 7.63
CA GLY A 18 8.23 6.35 6.66
C GLY A 18 7.14 5.46 7.23
N ILE A 19 6.22 5.10 6.35
CA ILE A 19 5.19 4.09 6.59
C ILE A 19 5.33 3.06 5.48
N ILE A 20 5.48 1.80 5.86
CA ILE A 20 5.41 0.66 4.95
C ILE A 20 4.07 -0.05 5.13
N ALA A 21 3.48 -0.52 4.04
CA ALA A 21 2.25 -1.30 4.06
C ALA A 21 2.19 -2.24 2.85
N ARG A 22 1.33 -3.25 2.92
CA ARG A 22 1.03 -4.14 1.80
C ARG A 22 -0.44 -4.01 1.42
N VAL A 23 -0.72 -3.90 0.12
CA VAL A 23 -2.08 -3.99 -0.42
C VAL A 23 -2.20 -5.25 -1.26
N VAL A 24 -3.15 -6.11 -0.91
CA VAL A 24 -3.44 -7.34 -1.64
C VAL A 24 -4.74 -7.14 -2.40
N PHE A 25 -4.68 -7.21 -3.73
CA PHE A 25 -5.81 -7.13 -4.63
C PHE A 25 -6.25 -8.53 -5.05
N HIS A 26 -7.45 -8.95 -4.67
CA HIS A 26 -8.04 -10.23 -5.06
C HIS A 26 -8.95 -10.09 -6.28
N TYR A 27 -8.73 -10.92 -7.29
CA TYR A 27 -9.54 -10.99 -8.50
C TYR A 27 -9.82 -12.45 -8.89
N GLU A 28 -10.82 -12.69 -9.74
CA GLU A 28 -11.35 -14.02 -10.04
C GLU A 28 -11.71 -14.83 -8.78
N THR A 29 -12.70 -14.35 -8.02
CA THR A 29 -13.29 -15.12 -6.90
C THR A 29 -12.26 -15.53 -5.83
N HIS A 30 -11.31 -14.63 -5.52
CA HIS A 30 -10.20 -14.84 -4.58
C HIS A 30 -9.18 -15.91 -4.97
N LEU A 31 -9.25 -16.48 -6.18
CA LEU A 31 -8.30 -17.49 -6.65
C LEU A 31 -6.99 -16.88 -7.19
N LYS A 32 -7.01 -15.59 -7.52
CA LYS A 32 -5.83 -14.85 -7.95
C LYS A 32 -5.66 -13.58 -7.13
N SER A 33 -4.41 -13.23 -6.84
CA SER A 33 -4.07 -12.04 -6.07
C SER A 33 -2.80 -11.37 -6.58
N VAL A 34 -2.77 -10.04 -6.50
CA VAL A 34 -1.57 -9.23 -6.69
C VAL A 34 -1.29 -8.47 -5.40
N SER A 35 -0.08 -8.60 -4.88
CA SER A 35 0.37 -7.89 -3.68
C SER A 35 1.31 -6.75 -4.05
N VAL A 36 1.02 -5.55 -3.56
CA VAL A 36 1.82 -4.35 -3.81
C VAL A 36 2.35 -3.84 -2.47
N ASN A 37 3.68 -3.73 -2.35
CA ASN A 37 4.32 -3.13 -1.19
C ASN A 37 4.43 -1.63 -1.42
N VAL A 38 3.91 -0.85 -0.48
CA VAL A 38 3.83 0.60 -0.55
C VAL A 38 4.73 1.21 0.51
N HIS A 39 5.44 2.27 0.13
CA HIS A 39 6.20 3.12 1.04
C HIS A 39 5.66 4.56 0.94
N LEU A 40 5.23 5.12 2.07
CA LEU A 40 4.79 6.51 2.19
C LEU A 40 5.71 7.29 3.12
N PRO A 41 5.80 8.62 2.97
CA PRO A 41 6.42 9.48 3.98
C PRO A 41 5.72 9.34 5.34
N LEU A 42 6.47 9.49 6.43
CA LEU A 42 5.92 9.47 7.78
C LEU A 42 5.02 10.69 8.01
N ASP A 43 3.80 10.44 8.47
CA ASP A 43 2.84 11.47 8.87
C ASP A 43 2.24 11.08 10.22
N LYS A 44 2.75 11.70 11.29
CA LYS A 44 2.36 11.39 12.69
C LYS A 44 0.98 11.94 13.05
N GLU A 45 0.49 12.92 12.29
CA GLU A 45 -0.79 13.60 12.55
C GLU A 45 -1.95 12.96 11.76
N ALA A 46 -1.64 12.12 10.77
CA ALA A 46 -2.65 11.41 10.01
C ALA A 46 -3.28 10.27 10.83
N SER A 47 -4.61 10.17 10.76
CA SER A 47 -5.32 9.00 11.29
C SER A 47 -4.99 7.74 10.47
N LEU A 48 -5.18 6.57 11.06
CA LEU A 48 -5.00 5.29 10.37
C LEU A 48 -5.84 5.19 9.09
N SER A 49 -7.09 5.66 9.13
CA SER A 49 -7.97 5.69 7.94
C SER A 49 -7.44 6.57 6.80
N VAL A 50 -6.79 7.69 7.12
CA VAL A 50 -6.13 8.55 6.13
C VAL A 50 -4.92 7.84 5.55
N ILE A 51 -4.12 7.16 6.38
CA ILE A 51 -2.97 6.37 5.95
C ILE A 51 -3.42 5.24 5.03
N GLU A 52 -4.47 4.49 5.39
CA GLU A 52 -5.06 3.42 4.56
C GLU A 52 -5.48 3.92 3.18
N SER A 53 -6.18 5.07 3.12
CA SER A 53 -6.57 5.67 1.84
C SER A 53 -5.36 6.02 0.98
N ARG A 54 -4.31 6.63 1.57
CA ARG A 54 -3.09 6.99 0.85
C ARG A 54 -2.32 5.76 0.37
N VAL A 55 -2.25 4.71 1.20
CA VAL A 55 -1.62 3.42 0.88
C VAL A 55 -2.32 2.79 -0.32
N PHE A 56 -3.66 2.78 -0.31
CA PHE A 56 -4.44 2.23 -1.40
C PHE A 56 -4.27 2.99 -2.73
N ASP A 57 -4.29 4.32 -2.68
CA ASP A 57 -4.09 5.15 -3.87
C ASP A 57 -2.69 4.98 -4.48
N GLU A 58 -1.67 4.87 -3.63
CA GLU A 58 -0.31 4.62 -4.07
C GLU A 58 -0.14 3.22 -4.67
N ALA A 59 -0.73 2.19 -4.05
CA ALA A 59 -0.74 0.84 -4.60
C ALA A 59 -1.36 0.77 -6.00
N LYS A 60 -2.47 1.49 -6.22
CA LYS A 60 -3.11 1.58 -7.55
C LYS A 60 -2.20 2.25 -8.58
N LYS A 61 -1.53 3.35 -8.21
CA LYS A 61 -0.59 4.04 -9.10
C LYS A 61 0.56 3.13 -9.52
N GLN A 62 1.17 2.42 -8.57
CA GLN A 62 2.25 1.48 -8.85
C GLN A 62 1.78 0.33 -9.75
N LEU A 63 0.60 -0.24 -9.48
CA LEU A 63 0.03 -1.29 -10.31
C LEU A 63 -0.28 -0.82 -11.73
N ALA A 64 -0.84 0.39 -11.89
CA ALA A 64 -1.11 0.98 -13.20
C ALA A 64 0.18 1.26 -13.98
N ALA A 65 1.22 1.77 -13.31
CA ALA A 65 2.53 2.00 -13.91
C ALA A 65 3.17 0.68 -14.38
N LEU A 66 3.09 -0.37 -13.57
CA LEU A 66 3.57 -1.70 -13.92
C LEU A 66 2.81 -2.27 -15.13
N ALA A 67 1.47 -2.20 -15.11
CA ALA A 67 0.64 -2.68 -16.22
C ALA A 67 0.89 -1.92 -17.53
N SER A 68 1.25 -0.64 -17.46
CA SER A 68 1.58 0.19 -18.61
C SER A 68 2.98 -0.07 -19.17
N ALA A 69 3.85 -0.71 -18.40
CA ALA A 69 5.24 -1.01 -18.78
C ALA A 69 5.41 -2.36 -19.49
N PHE A 70 4.35 -3.17 -19.57
CA PHE A 70 4.29 -4.43 -20.31
C PHE A 70 3.59 -4.23 -21.66
#